data_AF-J9G006-F1
#
_entry.id   AF-J9G006-F1
#
_cell.length_a   1.000
_cell.length_b   1.000
_cell.length_c   1.000
_cell.angle_alpha   90.00
_cell.angle_beta   90.00
_cell.angle_gamma   90.00
#
_symmetry.space_group_name_H-M   'P 1'
#
loop_
_entity.id
_entity.type
_entity.pdbx_description
1 polymer ?
#
loop_
_entity_poly.entity_id
_entity_poly.type
_entity_poly.pdbx_seq_one_letter_code
_entity_poly.pdbx_strand_id
1 'polypeptide(L)'
;MKLSEKEKCLAGLLYDANYDQELLADRIKCKDICHRYNQLLPSQLEERKQLLRGLLGKTGKEFLIEQPFYCDYGYNISIGENFYCNVNCVILDGAPVTFGDNVFIA
;
A
#
# COMPACT_ATOMS: atom_id res chain seq x y z
N MET A 1 23.02 -12.41 -13.91
CA MET A 1 22.33 -13.13 -12.81
C MET A 1 20.86 -13.27 -13.18
N LYS A 2 20.18 -14.32 -12.71
CA LYS A 2 18.73 -14.47 -12.88
C LYS A 2 18.04 -13.67 -11.77
N LEU A 3 17.11 -12.79 -12.14
CA LEU A 3 16.32 -12.01 -11.18
C LEU A 3 15.40 -12.94 -10.37
N SER A 4 15.18 -12.63 -9.10
CA SER A 4 14.11 -13.22 -8.28
C SER A 4 12.73 -12.78 -8.79
N GLU A 5 11.66 -13.46 -8.37
CA GLU A 5 10.30 -13.06 -8.77
C GLU A 5 9.95 -11.67 -8.20
N LYS A 6 10.45 -11.33 -7.01
CA LYS A 6 10.30 -9.98 -6.44
C LYS A 6 11.06 -8.92 -7.20
N GLU A 7 12.29 -9.19 -7.63
CA GLU A 7 13.04 -8.24 -8.48
C GLU A 7 12.34 -8.02 -9.83
N LYS A 8 11.75 -9.06 -10.42
CA LYS A 8 10.95 -8.94 -11.64
C LYS A 8 9.68 -8.13 -11.40
N CYS A 9 8.95 -8.42 -10.33
CA CYS A 9 7.76 -7.70 -9.86
C CYS A 9 8.04 -6.20 -9.75
N LEU A 10 9.09 -5.82 -9.00
CA LEU A 10 9.52 -4.43 -8.84
C LEU A 10 9.97 -3.76 -10.14
N ALA A 11 10.51 -4.53 -11.08
CA ALA A 11 10.90 -4.04 -12.40
C ALA A 11 9.74 -4.00 -13.42
N GLY A 12 8.52 -4.40 -13.03
CA GLY A 12 7.36 -4.47 -13.93
C GLY A 12 7.48 -5.56 -15.01
N LEU A 13 8.34 -6.57 -14.79
CA LEU A 13 8.52 -7.71 -15.68
C LEU A 13 7.51 -8.81 -15.32
N LEU A 14 7.28 -9.77 -16.23
CA LEU A 14 6.48 -10.94 -15.91
C LEU A 14 7.13 -11.75 -14.77
N TYR A 15 6.35 -12.05 -13.74
CA TYR A 15 6.80 -12.77 -12.54
C TYR A 15 5.74 -13.77 -12.08
N ASP A 16 6.15 -14.77 -11.30
CA ASP A 16 5.24 -15.71 -10.65
C ASP A 16 4.64 -15.08 -9.38
N ALA A 17 3.53 -14.38 -9.56
CA ALA A 17 2.79 -13.82 -8.43
C ALA A 17 2.15 -14.90 -7.56
N ASN A 18 1.83 -16.09 -8.10
CA ASN A 18 0.90 -17.02 -7.49
C ASN A 18 1.58 -18.03 -6.57
N TYR A 19 2.82 -18.44 -6.88
CA TYR A 19 3.49 -19.52 -6.16
C TYR A 19 4.82 -19.11 -5.50
N ASP A 20 5.35 -17.93 -5.82
CA ASP A 20 6.54 -17.42 -5.15
C ASP A 20 6.25 -17.15 -3.67
N GLN A 21 7.03 -17.79 -2.80
CA GLN A 21 6.79 -17.79 -1.36
C GLN A 21 7.09 -16.43 -0.71
N GLU A 22 8.04 -15.68 -1.25
CA GLU A 22 8.37 -14.35 -0.74
C GLU A 22 7.21 -13.39 -1.01
N LEU A 23 6.72 -13.37 -2.25
CA LEU A 23 5.59 -12.53 -2.64
C LEU A 23 4.29 -12.91 -1.92
N LEU A 24 4.04 -14.20 -1.72
CA LEU A 24 2.90 -14.67 -0.93
C LEU A 24 2.96 -14.18 0.53
N ALA A 25 4.13 -14.31 1.17
CA ALA A 25 4.32 -13.86 2.55
C ALA A 25 4.15 -12.34 2.69
N ASP A 26 4.70 -11.57 1.75
CA ASP A 26 4.55 -10.12 1.71
C ASP A 26 3.07 -9.70 1.58
N ARG A 27 2.31 -10.37 0.70
CA ARG A 27 0.88 -10.07 0.54
C ARG A 27 0.08 -10.39 1.80
N ILE A 28 0.32 -11.53 2.44
CA ILE A 28 -0.37 -11.88 3.70
C ILE A 28 -0.12 -10.80 4.76
N LYS A 29 1.14 -10.39 4.95
CA LYS A 29 1.51 -9.32 5.88
C LYS A 29 0.79 -8.00 5.55
N CYS A 30 0.73 -7.64 4.27
CA CYS A 30 -0.01 -6.46 3.80
C CYS A 30 -1.51 -6.56 4.13
N LYS A 31 -2.15 -7.70 3.84
CA LYS A 31 -3.58 -7.92 4.11
C LYS A 31 -3.88 -7.88 5.62
N ASP A 32 -3.01 -8.41 6.47
CA ASP A 32 -3.17 -8.31 7.93
C ASP A 32 -3.14 -6.85 8.42
N ILE A 33 -2.20 -6.05 7.89
CA ILE A 33 -2.12 -4.63 8.23
C ILE A 33 -3.33 -3.85 7.70
N CYS A 34 -3.74 -4.10 6.46
CA CYS A 34 -4.98 -3.53 5.88
C CYS A 34 -6.20 -3.91 6.72
N HIS A 35 -6.31 -5.16 7.15
CA HIS A 35 -7.41 -5.61 7.99
C HIS A 35 -7.43 -4.84 9.32
N ARG A 36 -6.29 -4.76 10.02
CA ARG A 36 -6.17 -3.97 11.25
C ARG A 36 -6.54 -2.50 11.03
N TYR A 37 -6.04 -1.89 9.97
CA TYR A 37 -6.34 -0.50 9.61
C TYR A 37 -7.84 -0.28 9.41
N ASN A 38 -8.50 -1.20 8.71
CA ASN A 38 -9.92 -1.13 8.39
C ASN A 38 -10.83 -1.39 9.61
N GLN A 39 -10.30 -1.93 10.71
CA GLN A 39 -11.05 -2.16 11.97
C GLN A 39 -10.85 -1.04 12.99
N LEU A 40 -9.93 -0.10 12.77
CA LEU A 40 -9.77 1.06 13.66
C LEU A 40 -10.99 1.97 13.60
N LEU A 41 -11.35 2.57 14.75
CA LEU A 41 -12.37 3.60 14.79
C LEU A 41 -11.94 4.82 13.96
N PRO A 42 -12.87 5.49 13.27
CA PRO A 42 -12.55 6.68 12.48
C PRO A 42 -11.87 7.79 13.28
N SER A 43 -12.14 7.88 14.59
CA SER A 43 -11.56 8.85 15.51
C SER A 43 -10.11 8.57 15.91
N GLN A 44 -9.57 7.38 15.65
CA GLN A 44 -8.18 7.00 15.98
C GLN A 44 -7.19 7.49 14.90
N LEU A 45 -7.21 8.79 14.60
CA LEU A 45 -6.46 9.38 13.47
C LEU A 45 -4.95 9.13 13.51
N GLU A 46 -4.32 9.23 14.68
CA GLU A 46 -2.88 9.01 14.81
C GLU A 46 -2.49 7.54 14.59
N GLU A 47 -3.28 6.60 15.14
CA GLU A 47 -3.04 5.17 14.94
C GLU A 47 -3.27 4.76 13.48
N ARG A 48 -4.32 5.31 12.85
CA ARG A 48 -4.58 5.19 11.41
C ARG A 48 -3.37 5.64 10.58
N LYS A 49 -2.86 6.86 10.84
CA LYS A 49 -1.68 7.40 10.16
C LYS A 49 -0.42 6.54 10.41
N GLN A 50 -0.21 6.08 11.64
CA GLN A 50 0.94 5.26 11.99
C GLN A 50 0.93 3.91 11.28
N LEU A 51 -0.23 3.25 11.18
CA LEU A 51 -0.37 2.01 10.42
C LEU A 51 -0.05 2.20 8.95
N LEU A 52 -0.59 3.26 8.33
CA LEU A 52 -0.34 3.55 6.93
C LEU A 52 1.14 3.91 6.67
N ARG A 53 1.80 4.64 7.56
CA ARG A 53 3.25 4.92 7.47
C ARG A 53 4.10 3.66 7.57
N GLY A 54 3.65 2.65 8.33
CA GLY A 54 4.32 1.35 8.42
C GLY A 54 4.05 0.43 7.24
N LEU A 55 2.98 0.67 6.48
CA LEU A 55 2.57 -0.11 5.32
C LEU A 55 3.11 0.44 4.00
N LEU A 56 2.96 1.74 3.79
CA LEU A 56 3.27 2.41 2.53
C LEU A 56 4.77 2.69 2.41
N GLY A 57 5.30 2.63 1.19
CA GLY A 57 6.72 2.85 0.92
C GLY A 57 7.17 4.29 1.23
N LYS A 58 6.28 5.27 1.00
CA LYS A 58 6.51 6.68 1.32
C LYS A 58 5.20 7.40 1.57
N THR A 59 5.22 8.34 2.52
CA THR A 59 4.09 9.25 2.78
C THR A 59 4.58 10.69 2.95
N GLY A 60 3.70 11.67 2.68
CA GLY A 60 3.85 13.04 3.17
C GLY A 60 3.60 13.14 4.68
N LYS A 61 3.70 14.36 5.23
CA LYS A 61 3.39 14.63 6.63
C LYS A 61 1.90 14.53 6.87
N GLU A 62 1.11 15.23 6.05
CA GLU A 62 -0.34 15.23 6.07
C GLU A 62 -0.90 14.42 4.89
N PHE A 63 -1.75 13.47 5.23
CA PHE A 63 -2.55 12.69 4.29
C PHE A 63 -3.76 12.11 5.03
N LEU A 64 -4.77 11.73 4.27
CA LEU A 64 -5.94 11.01 4.74
C LEU A 64 -6.34 9.96 3.72
N ILE A 65 -6.41 8.71 4.16
CA ILE A 65 -6.98 7.61 3.38
C ILE A 65 -8.19 7.14 4.17
N GLU A 66 -9.38 7.17 3.59
CA GLU A 66 -10.56 6.69 4.29
C GLU A 66 -10.64 5.17 4.30
N GLN A 67 -11.15 4.63 5.40
CA GLN A 67 -11.37 3.20 5.52
C GLN A 67 -12.69 2.79 4.83
N PRO A 68 -12.77 1.58 4.25
CA PRO A 68 -11.69 0.63 4.16
C PRO A 68 -10.73 0.93 2.99
N PHE A 69 -9.47 0.58 3.17
CA PHE A 69 -8.41 0.66 2.15
C PHE A 69 -7.84 -0.74 1.87
N TYR A 70 -7.46 -0.98 0.62
CA TYR A 70 -6.91 -2.26 0.18
C TYR A 70 -5.72 -2.05 -0.77
N CYS A 71 -4.63 -2.78 -0.54
CA CYS A 71 -3.52 -2.92 -1.48
C CYS A 71 -2.93 -4.34 -1.45
N ASP A 72 -2.02 -4.65 -2.38
CA ASP A 72 -1.42 -5.99 -2.48
C ASP A 72 -0.17 -6.10 -1.61
N TYR A 73 0.71 -5.10 -1.63
CA TYR A 73 2.00 -5.10 -0.92
C TYR A 73 2.16 -3.91 0.03
N GLY A 74 1.57 -2.76 -0.31
CA GLY A 74 1.67 -1.49 0.40
C GLY A 74 2.99 -0.77 0.15
N TYR A 75 4.12 -1.47 0.27
CA TYR A 75 5.45 -0.87 0.19
C TYR A 75 5.79 -0.30 -1.20
N ASN A 76 5.04 -0.67 -2.24
CA ASN A 76 5.20 -0.13 -3.59
C ASN A 76 4.44 1.18 -3.80
N ILE A 77 3.61 1.59 -2.85
CA ILE A 77 2.81 2.82 -2.94
C ILE A 77 3.56 3.96 -2.25
N SER A 78 3.73 5.05 -2.99
CA SER A 78 4.26 6.32 -2.50
C SER A 78 3.22 7.42 -2.67
N ILE A 79 2.90 8.13 -1.59
CA ILE A 79 2.01 9.29 -1.61
C ILE A 79 2.76 10.57 -1.21
N GLY A 80 2.44 11.67 -1.89
CA GLY A 80 2.94 13.01 -1.59
C GLY A 80 2.26 13.66 -0.39
N GLU A 81 2.49 14.97 -0.25
CA GLU A 81 1.87 15.83 0.76
C GLU A 81 0.41 16.15 0.40
N ASN A 82 -0.46 16.31 1.40
CA ASN A 82 -1.89 16.59 1.23
C ASN A 82 -2.62 15.57 0.34
N PHE A 83 -2.21 14.29 0.41
CA PHE A 83 -2.90 13.22 -0.31
C PHE A 83 -4.24 12.88 0.38
N TYR A 84 -5.31 12.86 -0.40
CA TYR A 84 -6.62 12.40 0.05
C TYR A 84 -7.11 11.23 -0.81
N CYS A 85 -7.63 10.22 -0.14
CA CYS A 85 -8.24 9.07 -0.79
C CYS A 85 -9.52 8.69 -0.06
N ASN A 86 -10.61 8.58 -0.81
CA ASN A 86 -11.93 8.28 -0.27
C ASN A 86 -12.11 6.78 0.06
N VAL A 87 -13.28 6.43 0.58
CA VAL A 87 -13.63 5.09 1.05
C VAL A 87 -13.53 4.03 -0.05
N ASN A 88 -13.25 2.78 0.34
CA ASN A 88 -13.22 1.61 -0.55
C ASN A 88 -12.17 1.67 -1.67
N CYS A 89 -11.12 2.48 -1.53
CA CYS A 89 -10.06 2.51 -2.52
C CYS A 89 -9.26 1.20 -2.53
N VAL A 90 -8.99 0.71 -3.75
CA VAL A 90 -8.17 -0.46 -4.02
C VAL A 90 -7.01 -0.05 -4.93
N ILE A 91 -5.78 -0.29 -4.48
CA ILE A 91 -4.56 -0.04 -5.25
C ILE A 91 -3.80 -1.35 -5.43
N LEU A 92 -3.80 -1.90 -6.64
CA LEU A 92 -3.05 -3.11 -6.97
C LEU A 92 -1.60 -2.75 -7.27
N ASP A 93 -0.75 -2.79 -6.25
CA ASP A 93 0.63 -2.29 -6.29
C ASP A 93 1.66 -3.39 -6.55
N GLY A 94 1.39 -4.25 -7.54
CA GLY A 94 2.37 -5.23 -8.04
C GLY A 94 3.61 -4.61 -8.70
N ALA A 95 3.59 -3.30 -8.94
CA ALA A 95 4.73 -2.50 -9.35
C ALA A 95 4.64 -1.14 -8.64
N PRO A 96 5.69 -0.30 -8.66
CA PRO A 96 5.66 1.00 -8.00
C PRO A 96 4.47 1.88 -8.45
N VAL A 97 3.72 2.41 -7.48
CA VAL A 97 2.63 3.37 -7.68
C VAL A 97 3.00 4.66 -6.97
N THR A 98 3.03 5.78 -7.69
CA THR A 98 3.41 7.07 -7.12
C THR A 98 2.33 8.12 -7.36
N PHE A 99 1.85 8.71 -6.27
CA PHE A 99 1.01 9.91 -6.28
C PHE A 99 1.85 11.10 -5.83
N GLY A 100 1.70 12.22 -6.53
CA GLY A 100 2.33 13.49 -6.16
C GLY A 100 1.63 14.19 -4.99
N ASP A 101 1.90 15.48 -4.83
CA ASP A 101 1.29 16.32 -3.81
C ASP A 101 -0.11 16.80 -4.24
N ASN A 102 -0.99 17.04 -3.27
CA ASN A 102 -2.35 17.57 -3.45
C ASN A 102 -3.24 16.72 -4.37
N VAL A 103 -3.08 15.40 -4.33
CA VAL A 103 -3.89 14.45 -5.09
C VAL A 103 -5.14 14.07 -4.29
N PHE A 104 -6.29 14.06 -4.96
CA PHE A 104 -7.57 13.62 -4.42
C PHE A 104 -8.11 12.47 -5.26
N ILE A 105 -8.34 11.32 -4.63
CA ILE A 105 -8.98 10.15 -5.24
C ILE A 105 -10.40 10.03 -4.69
N ALA A 106 -11.38 9.99 -5.59
CA ALA A 106 -12.81 9.93 -5.29
C ALA A 106 -13.27 8.54 -4.84
#